data_AF-A0A8B6BFF2-F1
#
_entry.id   AF-A0A8B6BFF2-F1
#
_cell.length_a   1.000
_cell.length_b   1.000
_cell.length_c   1.000
_cell.angle_alpha   90.00
_cell.angle_beta   90.00
_cell.angle_gamma   90.00
#
_symmetry.space_group_name_H-M   'P 1'
#
loop_
_entity.id
_entity.type
_entity.pdbx_description
1 polymer ?
#
loop_
_entity_poly.entity_id
_entity_poly.type
_entity_poly.pdbx_seq_one_letter_code
_entity_poly.pdbx_strand_id
1 'polypeptide(L)'
;MRKKIRKQIIRVRKLDLTNTYTATCPVAIEVNDNTTDVPRERTLYPLASPIRMFRSQKWDELPNKMREEMPLGQFKSLVGNWEGSSCQCLSCRSAVRYQKMEDPDKIDSPNVMLTVALYSSIWCTLYFTLCIVNYKRSYEWNVRLVTALHALTVTGLGLWCAFVQGPWPFTDAGGRSTPLQQQTICLCLGYFLFDMSWCLYYQTEGPPMLVHHILSIAGLSVCAITHWYGTELIACIIGSEASNPLLQLRWFLRETGKYDTVFGEIVDAAFMLLFGGLRIGVGTNLLYSYYNQDTDWLGRIGGSALYALSWMFMVNIITYACKKYTKKLKKWKASASDKQSTLKDKNITDKSEVVVTKDNNHNVRARKVLQNRFITSKNIQNKYIGSTMEQVSD
;
A
#
# COMPACT_ATOMS: atom_id res chain seq x y z
N MET A 1 59.67 40.52 -38.83
CA MET A 1 58.99 39.23 -39.10
C MET A 1 58.59 38.42 -37.84
N ARG A 2 58.98 38.79 -36.61
CA ARG A 2 58.59 38.08 -35.36
C ARG A 2 57.30 38.59 -34.66
N LYS A 3 56.67 39.67 -35.14
CA LYS A 3 55.41 40.22 -34.59
C LYS A 3 54.12 39.73 -35.28
N LYS A 4 54.20 39.12 -36.48
CA LYS A 4 53.05 38.47 -37.15
C LYS A 4 52.80 37.03 -36.63
N ILE A 5 53.83 36.34 -36.14
CA ILE A 5 53.71 34.97 -35.59
C ILE A 5 53.05 34.97 -34.19
N ARG A 6 53.28 35.99 -33.35
CA ARG A 6 52.63 36.09 -32.02
C ARG A 6 51.12 36.40 -32.06
N LYS A 7 50.61 37.05 -33.12
CA LYS A 7 49.16 37.28 -33.28
C LYS A 7 48.41 36.05 -33.80
N GLN A 8 49.06 35.13 -34.50
CA GLN A 8 48.48 33.83 -34.85
C GLN A 8 48.47 32.87 -33.63
N ILE A 9 49.51 32.89 -32.80
CA ILE A 9 49.58 32.04 -31.59
C ILE A 9 48.52 32.43 -30.54
N ILE A 10 48.13 33.70 -30.45
CA ILE A 10 47.06 34.15 -29.52
C ILE A 10 45.64 33.89 -30.08
N ARG A 11 45.48 33.77 -31.41
CA ARG A 11 44.18 33.37 -32.01
C ARG A 11 43.95 31.86 -31.97
N VAL A 12 45.02 31.05 -32.05
CA VAL A 12 44.92 29.59 -31.90
C VAL A 12 44.70 29.19 -30.43
N ARG A 13 45.26 29.93 -29.46
CA ARG A 13 44.99 29.69 -28.01
C ARG A 13 43.65 30.16 -27.47
N LYS A 14 42.81 30.83 -28.28
CA LYS A 14 41.44 31.23 -27.89
C LYS A 14 40.34 30.37 -28.51
N LEU A 15 40.72 29.28 -29.19
CA LEU A 15 39.80 28.26 -29.72
C LEU A 15 39.87 26.91 -28.97
N ASP A 16 40.76 26.77 -27.98
CA ASP A 16 40.94 25.52 -27.19
C ASP A 16 40.51 25.63 -25.72
N LEU A 17 39.59 26.53 -25.39
CA LEU A 17 38.96 26.62 -24.05
C LEU A 17 37.43 26.53 -24.11
N THR A 18 36.92 25.72 -25.03
CA THR A 18 35.61 25.08 -24.90
C THR A 18 35.84 23.58 -24.70
N ASN A 19 36.30 23.27 -23.49
CA ASN A 19 36.30 21.93 -22.93
C ASN A 19 34.85 21.49 -22.72
N THR A 20 34.33 20.74 -23.68
CA THR A 20 33.39 19.65 -23.42
C THR A 20 33.71 18.59 -24.45
N TYR A 21 34.48 17.59 -24.04
CA TYR A 21 34.59 16.32 -24.76
C TYR A 21 33.20 15.68 -24.74
N THR A 22 32.33 16.07 -25.67
CA THR A 22 31.15 15.27 -26.02
C THR A 22 31.69 14.01 -26.69
N ALA A 23 31.87 12.95 -25.90
CA ALA A 23 32.08 11.61 -26.40
C ALA A 23 30.80 11.18 -27.14
N THR A 24 30.75 11.44 -28.45
CA THR A 24 29.79 10.84 -29.36
C THR A 24 30.19 9.37 -29.56
N CYS A 25 29.31 8.46 -29.15
CA CYS A 25 29.49 7.01 -29.37
C CYS A 25 29.26 6.70 -30.87
N PRO A 26 30.12 5.92 -31.54
CA PRO A 26 29.90 5.52 -32.92
C PRO A 26 28.95 4.31 -32.95
N VAL A 27 27.70 4.46 -32.51
CA VAL A 27 26.70 3.40 -32.62
C VAL A 27 25.31 4.03 -32.76
N ALA A 28 24.98 4.49 -33.96
CA ALA A 28 23.60 4.42 -34.42
C ALA A 28 23.50 3.07 -35.16
N ILE A 29 23.08 2.02 -34.46
CA ILE A 29 22.77 0.73 -35.09
C ILE A 29 21.26 0.75 -35.33
N GLU A 30 20.88 0.77 -36.61
CA GLU A 30 19.60 0.22 -37.05
C GLU A 30 19.49 -1.21 -36.51
N VAL A 31 18.45 -1.48 -35.74
CA VAL A 31 18.14 -2.79 -35.19
C VAL A 31 17.86 -3.75 -36.34
N ASN A 32 18.87 -4.52 -36.75
CA ASN A 32 18.70 -5.86 -37.29
C ASN A 32 20.01 -6.66 -37.13
N ASP A 33 19.84 -7.88 -36.62
CA ASP A 33 20.75 -9.01 -36.62
C ASP A 33 22.04 -8.91 -35.77
N ASN A 34 21.94 -9.35 -34.50
CA ASN A 34 22.79 -10.40 -33.90
C ASN A 34 22.51 -10.53 -32.39
N THR A 35 21.65 -11.47 -32.03
CA THR A 35 21.47 -11.97 -30.67
C THR A 35 22.65 -12.83 -30.24
N THR A 36 23.26 -12.53 -29.10
CA THR A 36 24.01 -13.50 -28.30
C THR A 36 23.69 -13.29 -26.83
N ASP A 37 23.13 -14.32 -26.19
CA ASP A 37 22.87 -14.39 -24.76
C ASP A 37 24.19 -14.36 -23.97
N VAL A 38 24.32 -13.44 -23.03
CA VAL A 38 25.37 -13.46 -22.01
C VAL A 38 24.80 -14.19 -20.78
N PRO A 39 25.44 -15.25 -20.28
CA PRO A 39 24.92 -16.00 -19.13
C PRO A 39 24.96 -15.15 -17.87
N ARG A 40 23.80 -15.02 -17.21
CA ARG A 40 23.62 -14.26 -15.97
C ARG A 40 23.95 -15.16 -14.77
N GLU A 41 25.22 -15.28 -14.40
CA GLU A 41 25.56 -15.86 -13.09
C GLU A 41 25.18 -14.89 -11.96
N ARG A 42 24.40 -15.42 -11.01
CA ARG A 42 23.81 -14.71 -9.87
C ARG A 42 24.70 -14.94 -8.65
N THR A 43 25.49 -13.96 -8.22
CA THR A 43 26.19 -14.05 -6.93
C THR A 43 25.33 -13.52 -5.79
N LEU A 44 24.95 -14.43 -4.89
CA LEU A 44 24.35 -14.15 -3.59
C LEU A 44 25.38 -13.52 -2.61
N TYR A 45 24.86 -12.60 -1.79
CA TYR A 45 25.39 -12.01 -0.54
C TYR A 45 26.41 -10.85 -0.60
N PRO A 46 26.23 -9.83 0.28
CA PRO A 46 27.08 -8.65 0.36
C PRO A 46 28.10 -8.78 1.49
N LEU A 47 29.40 -8.80 1.18
CA LEU A 47 30.50 -8.28 2.03
C LEU A 47 31.83 -8.71 1.41
N ALA A 48 32.43 -7.85 0.58
CA ALA A 48 33.87 -7.64 0.42
C ALA A 48 34.13 -6.77 -0.84
N SER A 49 35.06 -5.83 -0.69
CA SER A 49 35.41 -4.76 -1.63
C SER A 49 35.87 -5.19 -3.04
N PRO A 50 35.85 -4.27 -4.04
CA PRO A 50 35.85 -4.57 -5.47
C PRO A 50 37.25 -4.57 -6.12
N ILE A 51 38.14 -5.50 -5.74
CA ILE A 51 39.54 -5.50 -6.27
C ILE A 51 39.98 -6.85 -6.89
N ARG A 52 39.16 -7.91 -6.89
CA ARG A 52 39.61 -9.23 -7.41
C ARG A 52 38.97 -9.74 -8.69
N MET A 53 38.11 -8.97 -9.34
CA MET A 53 37.56 -9.34 -10.66
C MET A 53 38.26 -8.67 -11.86
N PHE A 54 39.33 -7.89 -11.59
CA PHE A 54 40.03 -7.07 -12.60
C PHE A 54 41.31 -7.71 -13.17
N ARG A 55 41.37 -9.05 -13.24
CA ARG A 55 42.53 -9.74 -13.83
C ARG A 55 42.25 -10.94 -14.74
N SER A 56 41.00 -11.18 -15.15
CA SER A 56 40.73 -12.01 -16.33
C SER A 56 40.58 -11.09 -17.55
N GLN A 57 41.72 -10.77 -18.17
CA GLN A 57 41.74 -10.42 -19.58
C GLN A 57 41.01 -11.52 -20.35
N LYS A 58 40.16 -11.11 -21.29
CA LYS A 58 40.51 -11.31 -22.71
C LYS A 58 39.75 -10.31 -23.57
N TRP A 59 40.54 -9.43 -24.20
CA TRP A 59 40.19 -8.73 -25.44
C TRP A 59 39.53 -9.66 -26.46
N ASP A 60 39.80 -10.97 -26.34
CA ASP A 60 39.27 -12.03 -27.17
C ASP A 60 37.77 -12.36 -26.97
N GLU A 61 37.17 -11.89 -25.87
CA GLU A 61 35.77 -12.16 -25.51
C GLU A 61 34.80 -11.03 -25.91
N LEU A 62 35.32 -9.92 -26.47
CA LEU A 62 34.50 -8.82 -26.99
C LEU A 62 33.93 -9.14 -28.37
N PRO A 63 32.68 -8.74 -28.70
CA PRO A 63 32.12 -8.88 -30.04
C PRO A 63 33.07 -8.32 -31.11
N ASN A 64 33.28 -9.02 -32.22
CA ASN A 64 34.31 -8.70 -33.22
C ASN A 64 34.24 -7.24 -33.72
N LYS A 65 33.03 -6.68 -33.86
CA LYS A 65 32.85 -5.26 -34.25
C LYS A 65 33.44 -4.25 -33.27
N MET A 66 33.38 -4.50 -31.95
CA MET A 66 34.02 -3.61 -30.97
C MET A 66 35.55 -3.63 -31.09
N ARG A 67 36.13 -4.77 -31.49
CA ARG A 67 37.56 -4.90 -31.72
C ARG A 67 38.03 -4.22 -33.00
N GLU A 68 37.19 -4.20 -34.02
CA GLU A 68 37.53 -3.65 -35.34
C GLU A 68 37.28 -2.14 -35.44
N GLU A 69 36.27 -1.61 -34.74
CA GLU A 69 35.83 -0.23 -34.92
C GLU A 69 36.24 0.72 -33.78
N MET A 70 36.69 0.20 -32.62
CA MET A 70 37.03 1.04 -31.46
C MET A 70 38.54 1.22 -31.27
N PRO A 71 39.06 2.46 -31.35
CA PRO A 71 40.45 2.74 -31.02
C PRO A 71 40.77 2.40 -29.56
N LEU A 72 41.93 1.79 -29.31
CA LEU A 72 42.39 1.34 -27.98
C LEU A 72 42.33 2.44 -26.90
N GLY A 73 42.50 3.71 -27.29
CA GLY A 73 42.39 4.87 -26.41
C GLY A 73 40.97 5.14 -25.91
N GLN A 74 39.95 4.91 -26.74
CA GLN A 74 38.55 5.03 -26.35
C GLN A 74 38.13 3.88 -25.45
N PHE A 75 38.60 2.65 -25.72
CA PHE A 75 38.37 1.50 -24.85
C PHE A 75 38.95 1.72 -23.44
N LYS A 76 40.19 2.24 -23.34
CA LYS A 76 40.79 2.59 -22.04
C LYS A 76 40.01 3.66 -21.29
N SER A 77 39.45 4.66 -21.99
CA SER A 77 38.60 5.67 -21.37
C SER A 77 37.25 5.11 -20.92
N LEU A 78 36.69 4.14 -21.66
CA LEU A 78 35.43 3.48 -21.31
C LEU A 78 35.61 2.64 -20.05
N VAL A 79 36.66 1.82 -20.00
CA VAL A 79 37.03 1.01 -18.84
C VAL A 79 37.42 1.87 -17.64
N GLY A 80 38.14 2.97 -17.87
CA GLY A 80 38.55 3.89 -16.80
C GLY A 80 37.39 4.64 -16.14
N ASN A 81 36.27 4.81 -16.83
CA ASN A 81 35.06 5.49 -16.34
C ASN A 81 33.94 4.51 -15.96
N TRP A 82 34.19 3.20 -15.97
CA TRP A 82 33.20 2.17 -15.70
C TRP A 82 33.16 1.84 -14.20
N GLU A 83 32.15 2.35 -13.48
CA GLU A 83 31.95 2.08 -12.04
C GLU A 83 31.13 0.80 -11.76
N GLY A 84 31.18 -0.18 -12.65
CA GLY A 84 30.48 -1.47 -12.51
C GLY A 84 28.95 -1.45 -12.47
N SER A 85 28.27 -0.29 -12.48
CA SER A 85 26.81 -0.22 -12.28
C SER A 85 26.03 0.68 -13.25
N SER A 86 26.64 1.63 -13.96
CA SER A 86 25.96 2.36 -15.06
C SER A 86 26.93 3.13 -15.97
N CYS A 87 26.60 3.25 -17.27
CA CYS A 87 27.32 4.08 -18.23
C CYS A 87 26.59 5.43 -18.40
N GLN A 88 27.27 6.55 -18.13
CA GLN A 88 26.67 7.88 -18.19
C GLN A 88 26.83 8.63 -19.53
N CYS A 89 27.22 7.94 -20.61
CA CYS A 89 27.43 8.61 -21.90
C CYS A 89 26.10 9.11 -22.50
N LEU A 90 26.17 10.17 -23.31
CA LEU A 90 24.99 10.79 -23.93
C LEU A 90 24.20 9.77 -24.78
N SER A 91 24.89 8.83 -25.44
CA SER A 91 24.25 7.75 -26.21
C SER A 91 23.55 6.69 -25.35
N CYS A 92 24.08 6.32 -24.17
CA CYS A 92 23.37 5.44 -23.22
C CYS A 92 22.17 6.15 -22.61
N ARG A 93 22.31 7.45 -22.30
CA ARG A 93 21.21 8.28 -21.80
C ARG A 93 20.13 8.49 -22.86
N SER A 94 20.52 8.59 -24.13
CA SER A 94 19.61 8.61 -25.29
C SER A 94 19.01 7.25 -25.60
N ALA A 95 19.73 6.13 -25.43
CA ALA A 95 19.23 4.76 -25.64
C ALA A 95 18.18 4.35 -24.59
N VAL A 96 18.32 4.77 -23.33
CA VAL A 96 17.26 4.64 -22.31
C VAL A 96 16.02 5.47 -22.68
N ARG A 97 16.22 6.66 -23.26
CA ARG A 97 15.13 7.48 -23.85
C ARG A 97 14.55 6.89 -25.13
N TYR A 98 15.34 6.16 -25.91
CA TYR A 98 14.93 5.52 -27.16
C TYR A 98 14.17 4.20 -26.89
N GLN A 99 14.53 3.42 -25.86
CA GLN A 99 13.69 2.32 -25.35
C GLN A 99 12.34 2.80 -24.78
N LYS A 100 12.27 4.07 -24.37
CA LYS A 100 11.01 4.76 -24.02
C LYS A 100 10.19 5.16 -25.27
N MET A 101 10.74 5.05 -26.49
CA MET A 101 10.09 5.34 -27.77
C MET A 101 9.97 4.12 -28.71
N GLU A 102 10.71 3.03 -28.48
CA GLU A 102 10.52 1.79 -29.23
C GLU A 102 9.17 1.16 -28.86
N ASP A 103 8.37 1.04 -29.90
CA ASP A 103 7.04 0.49 -29.96
C ASP A 103 7.10 -1.04 -29.98
N PRO A 104 6.65 -1.75 -28.92
CA PRO A 104 6.54 -3.19 -28.94
C PRO A 104 5.14 -3.61 -29.41
N ASP A 105 4.64 -3.05 -30.50
CA ASP A 105 3.42 -3.48 -31.20
C ASP A 105 3.53 -4.90 -31.81
N LYS A 106 4.34 -5.79 -31.22
CA LYS A 106 4.66 -7.11 -31.79
C LYS A 106 4.99 -8.21 -30.79
N ILE A 107 4.37 -8.18 -29.61
CA ILE A 107 4.15 -9.40 -28.81
C ILE A 107 2.70 -9.32 -28.35
N ASP A 108 1.88 -10.30 -28.74
CA ASP A 108 0.43 -10.39 -28.49
C ASP A 108 0.02 -10.00 -27.06
N SER A 109 -0.10 -8.69 -26.77
CA SER A 109 -0.65 -8.23 -25.52
C SER A 109 -2.15 -8.43 -25.61
N PRO A 110 -2.76 -9.28 -24.76
CA PRO A 110 -4.20 -9.48 -24.79
C PRO A 110 -4.86 -8.13 -24.61
N ASN A 111 -5.84 -7.83 -25.48
CA ASN A 111 -6.55 -6.55 -25.47
C ASN A 111 -6.91 -6.17 -24.03
N VAL A 112 -6.40 -5.02 -23.54
CA VAL A 112 -6.52 -4.63 -22.13
C VAL A 112 -7.98 -4.61 -21.69
N MET A 113 -8.89 -4.15 -22.54
CA MET A 113 -10.33 -4.14 -22.25
C MET A 113 -10.88 -5.56 -22.09
N LEU A 114 -10.49 -6.48 -22.98
CA LEU A 114 -10.87 -7.89 -22.86
C LEU A 114 -10.32 -8.51 -21.58
N THR A 115 -9.05 -8.24 -21.26
CA THR A 115 -8.39 -8.74 -20.04
C THR A 115 -9.11 -8.26 -18.77
N VAL A 116 -9.44 -6.97 -18.70
CA VAL A 116 -10.18 -6.39 -17.57
C VAL A 116 -11.59 -6.99 -17.50
N ALA A 117 -12.29 -7.13 -18.63
CA ALA A 117 -13.62 -7.73 -18.67
C ALA A 117 -13.62 -9.20 -18.21
N LEU A 118 -12.58 -9.97 -18.56
CA LEU A 118 -12.39 -11.34 -18.08
C LEU A 118 -12.18 -11.36 -16.56
N TYR A 119 -11.31 -10.50 -16.03
CA TYR A 119 -11.11 -10.42 -14.57
C TYR A 119 -12.37 -9.96 -13.83
N SER A 120 -13.11 -8.97 -14.34
CA SER A 120 -14.41 -8.59 -13.76
C SER A 120 -15.40 -9.76 -13.78
N SER A 121 -15.42 -10.54 -14.85
CA SER A 121 -16.26 -11.73 -14.95
C SER A 121 -15.86 -12.79 -13.94
N ILE A 122 -14.56 -13.03 -13.73
CA ILE A 122 -14.03 -13.95 -12.72
C ILE A 122 -14.50 -13.54 -11.30
N TRP A 123 -14.37 -12.27 -10.95
CA TRP A 123 -14.82 -11.76 -9.63
C TRP A 123 -16.33 -11.90 -9.47
N CYS A 124 -17.09 -11.61 -10.53
CA CYS A 124 -18.54 -11.76 -10.55
C CYS A 124 -18.98 -13.23 -10.39
N THR A 125 -18.35 -14.15 -11.11
CA THR A 125 -18.60 -15.59 -10.99
C THR A 125 -18.23 -16.10 -9.59
N LEU A 126 -17.12 -15.64 -9.02
CA LEU A 126 -16.75 -15.96 -7.64
C LEU A 126 -17.81 -15.49 -6.66
N TYR A 127 -18.31 -14.26 -6.79
CA TYR A 127 -19.39 -13.72 -5.96
C TYR A 127 -20.65 -14.58 -6.03
N PHE A 128 -21.15 -14.90 -7.23
CA PHE A 128 -22.34 -15.72 -7.37
C PHE A 128 -22.15 -17.14 -6.83
N THR A 129 -20.96 -17.72 -7.03
CA THR A 129 -20.62 -19.03 -6.46
C THR A 129 -20.65 -18.98 -4.93
N LEU A 130 -20.08 -17.94 -4.32
CA LEU A 130 -20.14 -17.74 -2.88
C LEU A 130 -21.57 -17.52 -2.38
N CYS A 131 -22.43 -16.80 -3.13
CA CYS A 131 -23.84 -16.66 -2.80
C CYS A 131 -24.59 -17.99 -2.81
N ILE A 132 -24.26 -18.90 -3.73
CA ILE A 132 -24.84 -20.26 -3.77
C ILE A 132 -24.35 -21.10 -2.59
N VAL A 133 -23.02 -21.13 -2.36
CA VAL A 133 -22.41 -21.95 -1.30
C VAL A 133 -22.82 -21.45 0.09
N ASN A 134 -22.81 -20.13 0.30
CA ASN A 134 -23.15 -19.48 1.57
C ASN A 134 -24.56 -18.89 1.52
N TYR A 135 -25.55 -19.60 0.96
CA TYR A 135 -26.92 -19.10 0.80
C TYR A 135 -27.61 -18.67 2.11
N LYS A 136 -27.12 -19.12 3.26
CA LYS A 136 -27.60 -18.73 4.60
C LYS A 136 -27.07 -17.38 5.08
N ARG A 137 -26.06 -16.82 4.41
CA ARG A 137 -25.43 -15.54 4.74
C ARG A 137 -26.01 -14.44 3.86
N SER A 138 -25.86 -13.19 4.30
CA SER A 138 -26.29 -12.03 3.53
C SER A 138 -25.48 -11.88 2.23
N TYR A 139 -26.03 -11.17 1.25
CA TYR A 139 -25.28 -10.79 0.04
C TYR A 139 -24.04 -9.97 0.38
N GLU A 140 -24.14 -9.07 1.38
CA GLU A 140 -22.99 -8.29 1.87
C GLU A 140 -21.88 -9.20 2.41
N TRP A 141 -22.22 -10.26 3.14
CA TRP A 141 -21.21 -11.22 3.63
C TRP A 141 -20.38 -11.81 2.48
N ASN A 142 -21.04 -12.17 1.38
CA ASN A 142 -20.39 -12.79 0.25
C ASN A 142 -19.51 -11.81 -0.52
N VAL A 143 -19.94 -10.57 -0.75
CA VAL A 143 -19.08 -9.56 -1.40
C VAL A 143 -17.88 -9.20 -0.52
N ARG A 144 -18.05 -9.08 0.80
CA ARG A 144 -16.95 -8.81 1.75
C ARG A 144 -15.90 -9.93 1.74
N LEU A 145 -16.32 -11.17 1.50
CA LEU A 145 -15.40 -12.30 1.33
C LEU A 145 -14.62 -12.19 0.01
N VAL A 146 -15.28 -11.78 -1.09
CA VAL A 146 -14.61 -11.47 -2.36
C VAL A 146 -13.59 -10.34 -2.16
N THR A 147 -13.96 -9.26 -1.46
CA THR A 147 -13.04 -8.17 -1.12
C THR A 147 -11.81 -8.64 -0.35
N ALA A 148 -11.99 -9.52 0.63
CA ALA A 148 -10.88 -10.08 1.40
C ALA A 148 -9.94 -10.94 0.52
N LEU A 149 -10.51 -11.78 -0.36
CA LEU A 149 -9.75 -12.61 -1.29
C LEU A 149 -9.00 -11.77 -2.32
N HIS A 150 -9.65 -10.73 -2.86
CA HIS A 150 -9.03 -9.74 -3.74
C HIS A 150 -7.81 -9.11 -3.06
N ALA A 151 -8.00 -8.52 -1.89
CA ALA A 151 -6.94 -7.81 -1.18
C ALA A 151 -5.74 -8.73 -0.88
N LEU A 152 -5.99 -9.97 -0.44
CA LEU A 152 -4.93 -10.97 -0.24
C LEU A 152 -4.18 -11.30 -1.53
N THR A 153 -4.92 -11.48 -2.63
CA THR A 153 -4.37 -11.86 -3.94
C THR A 153 -3.48 -10.75 -4.50
N VAL A 154 -3.98 -9.52 -4.59
CA VAL A 154 -3.21 -8.40 -5.18
C VAL A 154 -2.08 -7.92 -4.28
N THR A 155 -2.23 -8.03 -2.94
CA THR A 155 -1.11 -7.78 -2.02
C THR A 155 -0.02 -8.81 -2.22
N GLY A 156 -0.35 -10.10 -2.33
CA GLY A 156 0.63 -11.17 -2.56
C GLY A 156 1.36 -11.02 -3.90
N LEU A 157 0.60 -10.80 -4.99
CA LEU A 157 1.17 -10.53 -6.31
C LEU A 157 2.03 -9.26 -6.31
N GLY A 158 1.57 -8.19 -5.66
CA GLY A 158 2.32 -6.94 -5.54
C GLY A 158 3.64 -7.13 -4.80
N LEU A 159 3.63 -7.83 -3.67
CA LEU A 159 4.85 -8.15 -2.92
C LEU A 159 5.83 -8.96 -3.77
N TRP A 160 5.34 -9.92 -4.57
CA TRP A 160 6.17 -10.66 -5.51
C TRP A 160 6.79 -9.75 -6.57
N CYS A 161 6.00 -8.87 -7.18
CA CYS A 161 6.48 -7.88 -8.14
C CYS A 161 7.55 -6.97 -7.52
N ALA A 162 7.32 -6.44 -6.32
CA ALA A 162 8.20 -5.45 -5.69
C ALA A 162 9.51 -6.06 -5.15
N PHE A 163 9.46 -7.25 -4.55
CA PHE A 163 10.61 -7.84 -3.86
C PHE A 163 11.35 -8.92 -4.66
N VAL A 164 10.70 -9.57 -5.63
CA VAL A 164 11.30 -10.67 -6.41
C VAL A 164 11.59 -10.26 -7.84
N GLN A 165 10.63 -9.64 -8.53
CA GLN A 165 10.79 -9.30 -9.95
C GLN A 165 11.48 -7.95 -10.15
N GLY A 166 11.18 -6.96 -9.30
CA GLY A 166 11.56 -5.57 -9.52
C GLY A 166 10.77 -4.91 -10.66
N PRO A 167 11.03 -3.62 -10.96
CA PRO A 167 12.03 -2.75 -10.32
C PRO A 167 11.56 -2.16 -8.97
N TRP A 168 12.43 -1.44 -8.25
CA TRP A 168 12.14 -1.00 -6.88
C TRP A 168 11.42 0.36 -6.85
N PRO A 169 10.26 0.49 -6.19
CA PRO A 169 9.41 1.68 -6.28
C PRO A 169 10.01 2.97 -5.73
N PHE A 170 11.03 2.88 -4.86
CA PHE A 170 11.68 4.07 -4.31
C PHE A 170 12.85 4.59 -5.15
N THR A 171 13.25 3.89 -6.21
CA THR A 171 14.38 4.27 -7.06
C THR A 171 14.05 4.31 -8.55
N ASP A 172 13.04 3.55 -8.97
CA ASP A 172 12.77 3.26 -10.39
C ASP A 172 11.29 3.48 -10.76
N ALA A 173 10.71 4.60 -10.30
CA ALA A 173 9.34 5.00 -10.62
C ALA A 173 9.23 5.67 -12.00
N GLY A 174 8.03 5.66 -12.59
CA GLY A 174 7.76 6.28 -13.89
C GLY A 174 8.18 5.41 -15.10
N GLY A 175 8.54 4.15 -14.85
CA GLY A 175 8.90 3.18 -15.88
C GLY A 175 7.70 2.48 -16.53
N ARG A 176 7.99 1.65 -17.54
CA ARG A 176 7.01 0.74 -18.13
C ARG A 176 6.65 -0.38 -17.17
N SER A 177 5.38 -0.79 -17.19
CA SER A 177 4.86 -1.90 -16.41
C SER A 177 5.46 -3.22 -16.91
N THR A 178 5.95 -4.07 -16.00
CA THR A 178 6.29 -5.46 -16.37
C THR A 178 5.01 -6.25 -16.71
N PRO A 179 5.11 -7.37 -17.45
CA PRO A 179 3.92 -8.17 -17.77
C PRO A 179 3.11 -8.61 -16.54
N LEU A 180 3.78 -8.97 -15.44
CA LEU A 180 3.09 -9.37 -14.21
C LEU A 180 2.47 -8.17 -13.47
N GLN A 181 3.15 -7.03 -13.45
CA GLN A 181 2.57 -5.79 -12.91
C GLN A 181 1.30 -5.43 -13.69
N GLN A 182 1.36 -5.47 -15.02
CA GLN A 182 0.22 -5.22 -15.90
C GLN A 182 -0.95 -6.18 -15.59
N GLN A 183 -0.69 -7.48 -15.48
CA GLN A 183 -1.74 -8.46 -15.13
C GLN A 183 -2.32 -8.20 -13.75
N THR A 184 -1.49 -7.84 -12.76
CA THR A 184 -1.93 -7.50 -11.40
C THR A 184 -2.80 -6.24 -11.40
N ILE A 185 -2.45 -5.24 -12.19
CA ILE A 185 -3.22 -4.00 -12.37
C ILE A 185 -4.56 -4.29 -13.04
N CYS A 186 -4.59 -5.10 -14.11
CA CYS A 186 -5.84 -5.51 -14.76
C CYS A 186 -6.75 -6.34 -13.84
N LEU A 187 -6.17 -7.26 -13.06
CA LEU A 187 -6.88 -8.05 -12.05
C LEU A 187 -7.51 -7.15 -10.98
N CYS A 188 -6.76 -6.14 -10.55
CA CYS A 188 -7.19 -5.16 -9.56
C CYS A 188 -8.30 -4.25 -10.11
N LEU A 189 -8.10 -3.69 -11.30
CA LEU A 189 -9.10 -2.88 -11.99
C LEU A 189 -10.41 -3.66 -12.20
N GLY A 190 -10.31 -4.92 -12.62
CA GLY A 190 -11.46 -5.79 -12.82
C GLY A 190 -12.29 -5.98 -11.55
N TYR A 191 -11.63 -6.11 -10.38
CA TYR A 191 -12.28 -6.15 -9.08
C TYR A 191 -12.93 -4.80 -8.73
N PHE A 192 -12.20 -3.68 -8.86
CA PHE A 192 -12.72 -2.36 -8.51
C PHE A 192 -13.97 -1.98 -9.32
N LEU A 193 -14.05 -2.39 -10.59
CA LEU A 193 -15.25 -2.19 -11.42
C LEU A 193 -16.45 -3.04 -10.94
N PHE A 194 -16.19 -4.31 -10.59
CA PHE A 194 -17.20 -5.19 -9.99
C PHE A 194 -17.71 -4.62 -8.66
N ASP A 195 -16.79 -4.25 -7.76
CA ASP A 195 -17.12 -3.76 -6.41
C ASP A 195 -17.81 -2.39 -6.47
N MET A 196 -17.39 -1.50 -7.37
CA MET A 196 -18.11 -0.24 -7.61
C MET A 196 -19.56 -0.48 -8.04
N SER A 197 -19.77 -1.43 -8.96
CA SER A 197 -21.11 -1.76 -9.47
C SER A 197 -21.98 -2.33 -8.35
N TRP A 198 -21.41 -3.18 -7.49
CA TRP A 198 -22.07 -3.70 -6.29
C TRP A 198 -22.45 -2.55 -5.34
N CYS A 199 -21.51 -1.67 -5.02
CA CYS A 199 -21.69 -0.55 -4.09
C CYS A 199 -22.76 0.45 -4.58
N LEU A 200 -22.82 0.72 -5.88
CA LEU A 200 -23.85 1.59 -6.46
C LEU A 200 -25.23 0.94 -6.44
N TYR A 201 -25.31 -0.38 -6.64
CA TYR A 201 -26.58 -1.11 -6.63
C TYR A 201 -27.19 -1.22 -5.23
N TYR A 202 -26.38 -1.59 -4.23
CA TYR A 202 -26.85 -1.81 -2.86
C TYR A 202 -26.69 -0.59 -1.92
N GLN A 203 -25.97 0.45 -2.36
CA GLN A 203 -25.78 1.72 -1.62
C GLN A 203 -25.25 1.56 -0.19
N THR A 204 -24.39 0.57 0.06
CA THR A 204 -23.90 0.28 1.42
C THR A 204 -22.71 1.13 1.86
N GLU A 205 -22.03 1.79 0.92
CA GLU A 205 -20.77 2.47 1.17
C GLU A 205 -20.93 3.99 1.20
N GLY A 206 -20.21 4.64 2.13
CA GLY A 206 -20.23 6.09 2.27
C GLY A 206 -19.47 6.84 1.16
N PRO A 207 -19.71 8.14 0.98
CA PRO A 207 -19.07 8.94 -0.07
C PRO A 207 -17.53 8.86 -0.12
N PRO A 208 -16.80 8.84 1.01
CA PRO A 208 -15.33 8.69 0.99
C PRO A 208 -14.84 7.42 0.30
N MET A 209 -15.54 6.30 0.48
CA MET A 209 -15.21 5.03 -0.17
C MET A 209 -15.51 5.11 -1.67
N LEU A 210 -16.64 5.69 -2.07
CA LEU A 210 -16.95 5.86 -3.50
C LEU A 210 -15.91 6.72 -4.22
N VAL A 211 -15.48 7.84 -3.62
CA VAL A 211 -14.43 8.69 -4.19
C VAL A 211 -13.10 7.93 -4.29
N HIS A 212 -12.76 7.11 -3.28
CA HIS A 212 -11.60 6.23 -3.34
C HIS A 212 -11.67 5.25 -4.51
N HIS A 213 -12.83 4.63 -4.76
CA HIS A 213 -12.99 3.73 -5.89
C HIS A 213 -12.88 4.46 -7.23
N ILE A 214 -13.50 5.64 -7.38
CA ILE A 214 -13.41 6.44 -8.62
C ILE A 214 -11.95 6.79 -8.93
N LEU A 215 -11.21 7.30 -7.94
CA LEU A 215 -9.80 7.66 -8.13
C LEU A 215 -8.92 6.44 -8.38
N SER A 216 -9.19 5.32 -7.71
CA SER A 216 -8.45 4.07 -7.93
C SER A 216 -8.72 3.50 -9.32
N ILE A 217 -9.98 3.45 -9.76
CA ILE A 217 -10.36 3.02 -11.12
C ILE A 217 -9.70 3.93 -12.16
N ALA A 218 -9.70 5.24 -11.98
CA ALA A 218 -9.07 6.17 -12.90
C ALA A 218 -7.55 5.91 -13.00
N GLY A 219 -6.85 5.82 -11.86
CA GLY A 219 -5.40 5.55 -11.84
C GLY A 219 -5.03 4.19 -12.42
N LEU A 220 -5.77 3.14 -12.05
CA LEU A 220 -5.60 1.79 -12.59
C LEU A 220 -5.88 1.74 -14.09
N SER A 221 -6.89 2.46 -14.59
CA SER A 221 -7.23 2.52 -16.02
C SER A 221 -6.14 3.22 -16.83
N VAL A 222 -5.62 4.35 -16.34
CA VAL A 222 -4.50 5.05 -17.00
C VAL A 222 -3.29 4.15 -17.11
N CYS A 223 -2.89 3.49 -16.01
CA CYS A 223 -1.76 2.56 -16.01
C CYS A 223 -2.02 1.35 -16.93
N ALA A 224 -3.23 0.79 -16.90
CA ALA A 224 -3.59 -0.36 -17.72
C ALA A 224 -3.53 -0.06 -19.23
N ILE A 225 -4.00 1.11 -19.65
CA ILE A 225 -4.06 1.52 -21.07
C ILE A 225 -2.68 1.98 -21.56
N THR A 226 -1.96 2.74 -20.74
CA THR A 226 -0.68 3.33 -21.17
C THR A 226 0.49 2.36 -21.01
N HIS A 227 0.37 1.34 -20.16
CA HIS A 227 1.47 0.45 -19.76
C HIS A 227 2.63 1.17 -19.05
N TRP A 228 2.38 2.36 -18.50
CA TRP A 228 3.33 3.14 -17.70
C TRP A 228 2.89 3.18 -16.24
N TYR A 229 3.81 3.54 -15.34
CA TYR A 229 3.56 3.70 -13.90
C TYR A 229 3.38 2.41 -13.09
N GLY A 230 3.76 1.26 -13.64
CA GLY A 230 3.52 -0.05 -13.01
C GLY A 230 4.17 -0.20 -11.64
N THR A 231 5.41 0.27 -11.48
CA THR A 231 6.20 0.09 -10.26
C THR A 231 5.58 0.79 -9.05
N GLU A 232 5.31 2.08 -9.19
CA GLU A 232 4.70 2.92 -8.16
C GLU A 232 3.25 2.54 -7.89
N LEU A 233 2.50 2.12 -8.92
CA LEU A 233 1.11 1.69 -8.75
C LEU A 233 1.04 0.37 -7.99
N ILE A 234 1.95 -0.56 -8.24
CA ILE A 234 2.06 -1.81 -7.48
C ILE A 234 2.43 -1.53 -6.02
N ALA A 235 3.36 -0.61 -5.77
CA ALA A 235 3.65 -0.18 -4.40
C ALA A 235 2.43 0.45 -3.73
N CYS A 236 1.65 1.24 -4.47
CA CYS A 236 0.40 1.81 -4.02
C CYS A 236 -0.62 0.72 -3.68
N ILE A 237 -0.81 -0.28 -4.55
CA ILE A 237 -1.70 -1.43 -4.33
C ILE A 237 -1.31 -2.18 -3.06
N ILE A 238 -0.03 -2.49 -2.85
CA ILE A 238 0.44 -3.16 -1.62
C ILE A 238 0.08 -2.31 -0.39
N GLY A 239 0.39 -1.01 -0.44
CA GLY A 239 0.14 -0.09 0.67
C GLY A 239 -1.34 0.11 0.97
N SER A 240 -2.21 0.07 -0.05
CA SER A 240 -3.65 0.27 0.11
C SER A 240 -4.40 -1.01 0.46
N GLU A 241 -3.99 -2.16 -0.07
CA GLU A 241 -4.71 -3.42 0.07
C GLU A 241 -4.23 -4.26 1.26
N ALA A 242 -2.99 -4.10 1.73
CA ALA A 242 -2.46 -4.90 2.85
C ALA A 242 -3.28 -4.76 4.14
N SER A 243 -3.90 -3.58 4.39
CA SER A 243 -4.76 -3.36 5.55
C SER A 243 -6.19 -3.88 5.38
N ASN A 244 -6.63 -4.14 4.15
CA ASN A 244 -8.04 -4.42 3.84
C ASN A 244 -8.54 -5.77 4.39
N PRO A 245 -7.76 -6.87 4.44
CA PRO A 245 -8.21 -8.11 5.06
C PRO A 245 -8.59 -7.93 6.53
N LEU A 246 -7.88 -7.07 7.27
CA LEU A 246 -8.24 -6.76 8.67
C LEU A 246 -9.51 -5.92 8.76
N LEU A 247 -9.74 -5.01 7.81
CA LEU A 247 -10.99 -4.26 7.72
C LEU A 247 -12.18 -5.19 7.49
N GLN A 248 -12.05 -6.17 6.58
CA GLN A 248 -13.09 -7.16 6.33
C GLN A 248 -13.28 -8.08 7.54
N LEU A 249 -12.20 -8.54 8.17
CA LEU A 249 -12.25 -9.35 9.39
C LEU A 249 -13.00 -8.65 10.52
N ARG A 250 -12.77 -7.35 10.69
CA ARG A 250 -13.48 -6.51 11.65
C ARG A 250 -14.99 -6.49 11.39
N TRP A 251 -15.41 -6.37 10.13
CA TRP A 251 -16.82 -6.43 9.75
C TRP A 251 -17.41 -7.80 10.10
N PHE A 252 -16.72 -8.90 9.74
CA PHE A 252 -17.18 -10.25 10.06
C PHE A 252 -17.31 -10.51 11.57
N LEU A 253 -16.43 -9.92 12.40
CA LEU A 253 -16.53 -10.02 13.85
C LEU A 253 -17.75 -9.29 14.41
N ARG A 254 -18.17 -8.17 13.79
CA ARG A 254 -19.40 -7.48 14.16
C ARG A 254 -20.62 -8.30 13.79
N GLU A 255 -20.65 -8.80 12.56
CA GLU A 255 -21.77 -9.60 12.05
C GLU A 255 -21.95 -10.92 12.82
N THR A 256 -20.88 -11.49 13.36
CA THR A 256 -20.94 -12.71 14.19
C THR A 256 -21.11 -12.43 15.69
N GLY A 257 -21.25 -11.17 16.11
CA GLY A 257 -21.40 -10.78 17.52
C GLY A 257 -20.14 -10.97 18.38
N LYS A 258 -18.97 -11.15 17.76
CA LYS A 258 -17.67 -11.41 18.43
C LYS A 258 -16.78 -10.16 18.52
N TYR A 259 -17.30 -8.99 18.16
CA TYR A 259 -16.52 -7.75 18.10
C TYR A 259 -16.01 -7.26 19.45
N ASP A 260 -16.79 -7.41 20.52
CA ASP A 260 -16.40 -6.95 21.88
C ASP A 260 -15.42 -7.90 22.60
N THR A 261 -14.84 -8.85 21.87
CA THR A 261 -13.82 -9.77 22.40
C THR A 261 -12.42 -9.18 22.32
N VAL A 262 -11.48 -9.74 23.08
CA VAL A 262 -10.05 -9.39 22.99
C VAL A 262 -9.53 -9.54 21.56
N PHE A 263 -10.04 -10.52 20.81
CA PHE A 263 -9.70 -10.71 19.40
C PHE A 263 -10.13 -9.52 18.53
N GLY A 264 -11.34 -8.98 18.74
CA GLY A 264 -11.78 -7.77 18.04
C GLY A 264 -10.93 -6.54 18.34
N GLU A 265 -10.41 -6.42 19.58
CA GLU A 265 -9.48 -5.35 19.95
C GLU A 265 -8.11 -5.51 19.27
N ILE A 266 -7.59 -6.73 19.17
CA ILE A 266 -6.36 -7.03 18.44
C ILE A 266 -6.50 -6.67 16.96
N VAL A 267 -7.63 -7.05 16.34
CA VAL A 267 -7.90 -6.74 14.92
C VAL A 267 -7.98 -5.23 14.68
N ASP A 268 -8.69 -4.48 15.53
CA ASP A 268 -8.74 -3.01 15.45
C ASP A 268 -7.34 -2.39 15.59
N ALA A 269 -6.53 -2.85 16.55
CA ALA A 269 -5.17 -2.35 16.76
C ALA A 269 -4.26 -2.66 15.56
N ALA A 270 -4.28 -3.90 15.06
CA ALA A 270 -3.51 -4.32 13.90
C ALA A 270 -3.91 -3.53 12.64
N PHE A 271 -5.21 -3.29 12.44
CA PHE A 271 -5.70 -2.45 11.34
C PHE A 271 -5.17 -1.03 11.44
N MET A 272 -5.27 -0.38 12.61
CA MET A 272 -4.75 0.98 12.82
C MET A 272 -3.24 1.07 12.60
N LEU A 273 -2.48 0.07 13.07
CA LEU A 273 -1.03 0.02 12.90
C LEU A 273 -0.62 -0.19 11.44
N LEU A 274 -1.26 -1.11 10.71
CA LEU A 274 -0.98 -1.31 9.29
C LEU A 274 -1.39 -0.08 8.46
N PHE A 275 -2.58 0.48 8.72
CA PHE A 275 -3.06 1.66 8.01
C PHE A 275 -2.15 2.87 8.25
N GLY A 276 -1.75 3.13 9.50
CA GLY A 276 -0.82 4.23 9.80
C GLY A 276 0.60 3.98 9.34
N GLY A 277 1.15 2.79 9.59
CA GLY A 277 2.52 2.44 9.25
C GLY A 277 2.74 2.36 7.73
N LEU A 278 1.94 1.54 7.03
CA LEU A 278 2.10 1.34 5.60
C LEU A 278 1.50 2.49 4.79
N ARG A 279 0.23 2.83 5.02
CA ARG A 279 -0.48 3.78 4.14
C ARG A 279 -0.04 5.22 4.35
N ILE A 280 0.24 5.63 5.60
CA ILE A 280 0.72 6.98 5.91
C ILE A 280 2.25 7.02 5.97
N GLY A 281 2.89 6.18 6.78
CA GLY A 281 4.35 6.20 6.94
C GLY A 281 5.11 5.83 5.66
N VAL A 282 4.92 4.61 5.17
CA VAL A 282 5.55 4.16 3.91
C VAL A 282 5.01 4.96 2.72
N GLY A 283 3.71 5.28 2.71
CA GLY A 283 3.09 6.14 1.69
C GLY A 283 3.72 7.54 1.60
N THR A 284 4.09 8.16 2.74
CA THR A 284 4.83 9.44 2.74
C THR A 284 6.17 9.30 2.04
N ASN A 285 6.93 8.27 2.40
CA ASN A 285 8.25 8.02 1.81
C ASN A 285 8.15 7.71 0.32
N LEU A 286 7.12 6.96 -0.08
CA LEU A 286 6.87 6.62 -1.48
C LEU A 286 6.55 7.88 -2.29
N LEU A 287 5.63 8.71 -1.81
CA LEU A 287 5.27 9.96 -2.48
C LEU A 287 6.47 10.93 -2.52
N TYR A 288 7.20 11.07 -1.40
CA TYR A 288 8.40 11.90 -1.34
C TYR A 288 9.46 11.45 -2.36
N SER A 289 9.76 10.15 -2.42
CA SER A 289 10.69 9.63 -3.42
C SER A 289 10.17 9.83 -4.85
N TYR A 290 8.88 9.61 -5.09
CA TYR A 290 8.25 9.80 -6.39
C TYR A 290 8.40 11.24 -6.93
N TYR A 291 8.31 12.24 -6.05
CA TYR A 291 8.52 13.65 -6.41
C TYR A 291 9.98 14.00 -6.71
N ASN A 292 10.94 13.28 -6.12
CA ASN A 292 12.38 13.48 -6.36
C ASN A 292 12.87 12.79 -7.63
N GLN A 293 12.07 11.91 -8.22
CA GLN A 293 12.37 11.20 -9.46
C GLN A 293 11.81 11.96 -10.68
N ASP A 294 12.33 11.64 -11.88
CA ASP A 294 11.90 12.22 -13.16
C ASP A 294 10.55 11.62 -13.61
N THR A 295 9.49 12.01 -12.90
CA THR A 295 8.14 11.47 -13.03
C THR A 295 7.17 12.48 -13.62
N ASP A 296 6.24 12.01 -14.46
CA ASP A 296 5.27 12.84 -15.14
C ASP A 296 4.25 13.49 -14.17
N TRP A 297 3.77 14.67 -14.55
CA TRP A 297 2.86 15.47 -13.73
C TRP A 297 1.53 14.76 -13.42
N LEU A 298 1.03 13.93 -14.35
CA LEU A 298 -0.24 13.20 -14.18
C LEU A 298 -0.15 12.21 -13.01
N GLY A 299 0.93 11.42 -12.95
CA GLY A 299 1.17 10.49 -11.86
C GLY A 299 1.35 11.21 -10.51
N ARG A 300 1.95 12.41 -10.49
CA ARG A 300 2.10 13.23 -9.27
C ARG A 300 0.76 13.69 -8.72
N ILE A 301 -0.15 14.13 -9.59
CA ILE A 301 -1.51 14.51 -9.20
C ILE A 301 -2.29 13.28 -8.71
N GLY A 302 -2.24 12.17 -9.44
CA GLY A 302 -2.91 10.93 -9.06
C GLY A 302 -2.43 10.38 -7.71
N GLY A 303 -1.12 10.28 -7.52
CA GLY A 303 -0.51 9.84 -6.25
C GLY A 303 -0.86 10.77 -5.09
N SER A 304 -0.82 12.08 -5.30
CA SER A 304 -1.20 13.07 -4.28
C SER A 304 -2.68 12.99 -3.91
N ALA A 305 -3.57 12.76 -4.88
CA ALA A 305 -5.01 12.62 -4.63
C ALA A 305 -5.32 11.38 -3.78
N LEU A 306 -4.75 10.22 -4.12
CA LEU A 306 -4.90 8.99 -3.35
C LEU A 306 -4.27 9.09 -1.94
N TYR A 307 -3.16 9.82 -1.83
CA TYR A 307 -2.53 10.08 -0.53
C TYR A 307 -3.37 11.02 0.35
N ALA A 308 -3.96 12.07 -0.21
CA ALA A 308 -4.88 12.95 0.50
C ALA A 308 -6.13 12.21 0.99
N LEU A 309 -6.69 11.30 0.17
CA LEU A 309 -7.77 10.40 0.62
C LEU A 309 -7.33 9.51 1.78
N SER A 310 -6.09 9.00 1.76
CA SER A 310 -5.56 8.18 2.85
C SER A 310 -5.47 8.95 4.17
N TRP A 311 -5.13 10.24 4.12
CA TRP A 311 -5.18 11.12 5.30
C TRP A 311 -6.61 11.37 5.79
N MET A 312 -7.57 11.57 4.89
CA MET A 312 -8.98 11.70 5.27
C MET A 312 -9.46 10.44 6.01
N PHE A 313 -9.14 9.25 5.51
CA PHE A 313 -9.43 7.99 6.21
C PHE A 313 -8.71 7.91 7.56
N MET A 314 -7.44 8.33 7.65
CA MET A 314 -6.71 8.35 8.92
C MET A 314 -7.40 9.21 9.97
N VAL A 315 -7.85 10.42 9.61
CA VAL A 315 -8.58 11.31 10.54
C VAL A 315 -9.88 10.64 11.03
N ASN A 316 -10.61 9.97 10.15
CA ASN A 316 -11.83 9.25 10.51
C ASN A 316 -11.53 8.08 11.47
N ILE A 317 -10.45 7.33 11.22
CA ILE A 317 -10.01 6.20 12.07
C ILE A 317 -9.58 6.70 13.45
N ILE A 318 -8.79 7.78 13.53
CA ILE A 318 -8.38 8.38 14.79
C ILE A 318 -9.60 8.88 15.57
N THR A 319 -10.53 9.57 14.89
CA THR A 319 -11.77 10.05 15.51
C THR A 319 -12.59 8.90 16.07
N TYR A 320 -12.72 7.81 15.32
CA TYR A 320 -13.37 6.59 15.76
C TYR A 320 -12.67 6.00 17.00
N ALA A 321 -11.34 5.87 16.97
CA ALA A 321 -10.55 5.32 18.07
C ALA A 321 -10.70 6.17 19.34
N CYS A 322 -10.55 7.49 19.23
CA CYS A 322 -10.74 8.43 20.33
C CYS A 322 -12.13 8.29 20.97
N LYS A 323 -13.19 8.23 20.15
CA LYS A 323 -14.56 8.01 20.64
C LYS A 323 -14.71 6.66 21.35
N LYS A 324 -14.17 5.58 20.78
CA LYS A 324 -14.22 4.21 21.35
C LYS A 324 -13.51 4.15 22.70
N TYR A 325 -12.27 4.61 22.78
CA TYR A 325 -11.47 4.56 24.00
C TYR A 325 -12.01 5.51 25.08
N THR A 326 -12.54 6.68 24.70
CA THR A 326 -13.20 7.58 25.66
C THR A 326 -14.45 6.96 26.27
N LYS A 327 -15.29 6.30 25.46
CA LYS A 327 -16.48 5.57 25.96
C LYS A 327 -16.07 4.44 26.91
N LYS A 328 -15.03 3.67 26.57
CA LYS A 328 -14.50 2.58 27.40
C LYS A 328 -13.95 3.09 28.74
N LEU A 329 -13.18 4.18 28.71
CA LEU A 329 -12.67 4.84 29.91
C LEU A 329 -13.79 5.36 30.82
N LYS A 330 -14.85 5.96 30.25
CA LYS A 330 -16.03 6.40 31.01
C LYS A 330 -16.74 5.22 31.69
N LYS A 331 -16.94 4.10 30.97
CA LYS A 331 -17.53 2.88 31.54
C LYS A 331 -16.68 2.32 32.68
N TRP A 332 -15.36 2.26 32.51
CA TRP A 332 -14.44 1.80 33.56
C TRP A 332 -14.46 2.70 34.81
N LYS A 333 -14.50 4.03 34.63
CA LYS A 333 -14.64 4.97 35.76
C LYS A 333 -15.97 4.82 36.48
N ALA A 334 -17.07 4.65 35.75
CA ALA A 334 -18.39 4.41 36.33
C ALA A 334 -18.42 3.10 37.14
N SER A 335 -17.92 2.00 36.57
CA SER A 335 -17.85 0.71 37.29
C SER A 335 -16.91 0.74 38.50
N ALA A 336 -15.83 1.53 38.47
CA ALA A 336 -14.97 1.73 39.64
C ALA A 336 -15.67 2.52 40.75
N SER A 337 -16.42 3.57 40.39
CA SER A 337 -17.24 4.33 41.33
C SER A 337 -18.35 3.49 41.96
N ASP A 338 -19.04 2.65 41.18
CA ASP A 338 -20.08 1.74 41.66
C ASP A 338 -19.53 0.65 42.60
N LYS A 339 -18.33 0.12 42.31
CA LYS A 339 -17.64 -0.80 43.23
C LYS A 339 -17.27 -0.12 44.55
N GLN A 340 -16.89 1.16 44.51
CA GLN A 340 -16.51 1.89 45.72
C GLN A 340 -17.72 2.31 46.56
N SER A 341 -18.85 2.66 45.95
CA SER A 341 -20.11 2.93 46.67
C SER A 341 -20.66 1.67 47.32
N THR A 342 -20.72 0.55 46.58
CA THR A 342 -21.19 -0.74 47.12
C THR A 342 -20.32 -1.27 48.27
N LEU A 343 -19.00 -1.05 48.24
CA LEU A 343 -18.11 -1.38 49.37
C LEU A 343 -18.32 -0.47 50.58
N LYS A 344 -18.61 0.82 50.38
CA LYS A 344 -18.96 1.74 51.48
C LYS A 344 -20.28 1.37 52.14
N ASP A 345 -21.31 1.05 51.35
CA ASP A 345 -22.62 0.64 51.86
C ASP A 345 -22.53 -0.66 52.66
N LYS A 346 -21.78 -1.66 52.19
CA LYS A 346 -21.53 -2.90 52.95
C LYS A 346 -20.84 -2.63 54.29
N ASN A 347 -19.78 -1.81 54.31
CA ASN A 347 -19.08 -1.45 55.54
C ASN A 347 -19.96 -0.68 56.54
N ILE A 348 -20.91 0.14 56.08
CA ILE A 348 -21.87 0.83 56.95
C ILE A 348 -22.90 -0.16 57.51
N THR A 349 -23.37 -1.10 56.69
CA THR A 349 -24.34 -2.13 57.09
C THR A 349 -23.76 -3.06 58.15
N ASP A 350 -22.54 -3.56 57.96
CA ASP A 350 -21.86 -4.42 58.95
C ASP A 350 -21.60 -3.69 60.28
N LYS A 351 -21.19 -2.41 60.23
CA LYS A 351 -21.00 -1.60 61.45
C LYS A 351 -22.31 -1.34 62.20
N SER A 352 -23.41 -1.12 61.48
CA SER A 352 -24.72 -0.89 62.12
C SER A 352 -25.33 -2.17 62.69
N GLU A 353 -25.10 -3.34 62.07
CA GLU A 353 -25.51 -4.63 62.63
C GLU A 353 -24.71 -4.99 63.90
N VAL A 354 -23.41 -4.72 63.93
CA VAL A 354 -22.57 -4.91 65.13
C VAL A 354 -22.97 -3.98 66.29
N VAL A 355 -23.36 -2.74 66.01
CA VAL A 355 -23.83 -1.80 67.06
C VAL A 355 -25.20 -2.21 67.61
N VAL A 356 -26.13 -2.67 66.76
CA VAL A 356 -27.47 -3.11 67.21
C VAL A 356 -27.42 -4.38 68.07
N THR A 357 -26.44 -5.27 67.84
CA THR A 357 -26.26 -6.47 68.68
C THR A 357 -25.66 -6.20 70.06
N LYS A 358 -25.06 -5.02 70.30
CA LYS A 358 -24.49 -4.68 71.62
C LYS A 358 -25.47 -4.00 72.58
N ASP A 359 -26.54 -3.38 72.08
CA ASP A 359 -27.47 -2.60 72.93
C ASP A 359 -28.81 -3.26 73.24
N ASN A 360 -29.19 -4.36 72.58
CA ASN A 360 -30.47 -5.01 72.85
C ASN A 360 -30.33 -6.48 73.23
N ASN A 361 -30.01 -6.69 74.51
CA ASN A 361 -30.44 -7.89 75.23
C ASN A 361 -31.73 -7.59 76.03
N HIS A 362 -32.76 -7.08 75.35
CA HIS A 362 -34.16 -7.31 75.70
C HIS A 362 -35.08 -6.84 74.56
N ASN A 363 -35.89 -7.77 74.05
CA ASN A 363 -37.03 -7.59 73.14
C ASN A 363 -36.75 -6.89 71.78
N VAL A 364 -37.00 -7.61 70.68
CA VAL A 364 -38.04 -7.25 69.69
C VAL A 364 -38.06 -8.31 68.58
N ARG A 365 -39.13 -9.09 68.60
CA ARG A 365 -39.68 -9.84 67.47
C ARG A 365 -40.39 -8.83 66.56
N ALA A 366 -40.23 -8.98 65.24
CA ALA A 366 -40.91 -8.26 64.15
C ALA A 366 -40.21 -7.03 63.55
N ARG A 367 -39.28 -7.28 62.60
CA ARG A 367 -39.03 -6.40 61.41
C ARG A 367 -38.17 -7.15 60.38
N LYS A 368 -38.76 -8.08 59.64
CA LYS A 368 -38.05 -8.80 58.54
C LYS A 368 -38.80 -8.89 57.21
N VAL A 369 -39.91 -8.17 57.02
CA VAL A 369 -40.81 -8.39 55.86
C VAL A 369 -40.87 -7.22 54.85
N LEU A 370 -40.34 -6.03 55.14
CA LEU A 370 -40.56 -4.86 54.24
C LEU A 370 -39.38 -4.44 53.36
N GLN A 371 -38.18 -4.98 53.55
CA GLN A 371 -36.99 -4.51 52.81
C GLN A 371 -36.77 -5.21 51.45
N ASN A 372 -37.46 -6.33 51.18
CA ASN A 372 -37.32 -7.09 49.92
C ASN A 372 -38.22 -6.61 48.76
N ARG A 373 -39.10 -5.61 48.94
CA ARG A 373 -39.97 -5.11 47.85
C ARG A 373 -39.45 -3.89 47.09
N PHE A 374 -38.47 -3.16 47.62
CA PHE A 374 -37.95 -1.95 46.95
C PHE A 374 -36.75 -2.20 46.01
N ILE A 375 -36.02 -3.29 46.20
CA ILE A 375 -34.85 -3.65 45.38
C ILE A 375 -35.29 -4.21 44.00
N THR A 376 -36.48 -4.82 43.93
CA THR A 376 -36.99 -5.42 42.69
C THR A 376 -37.52 -4.40 41.68
N SER A 377 -37.92 -3.20 42.12
CA SER A 377 -38.47 -2.16 41.22
C SER A 377 -37.39 -1.38 40.45
N LYS A 378 -36.26 -1.05 41.10
CA LYS A 378 -35.15 -0.32 40.45
C LYS A 378 -34.43 -1.13 39.37
N ASN A 379 -34.38 -2.46 39.50
CA ASN A 379 -33.77 -3.33 38.47
C ASN A 379 -34.66 -3.52 37.23
N ILE A 380 -35.97 -3.26 37.31
CA ILE A 380 -36.88 -3.38 36.17
C ILE A 380 -36.88 -2.10 35.32
N GLN A 381 -36.77 -0.91 35.95
CA GLN A 381 -36.68 0.36 35.21
C GLN A 381 -35.40 0.52 34.39
N ASN A 382 -34.25 0.01 34.89
CA ASN A 382 -32.99 0.07 34.13
C ASN A 382 -32.95 -0.90 32.93
N LYS A 383 -33.86 -1.87 32.84
CA LYS A 383 -33.94 -2.79 31.70
C LYS A 383 -34.68 -2.21 30.49
N TYR A 384 -35.52 -1.18 30.68
CA TYR A 384 -36.33 -0.59 29.61
C TYR A 384 -35.75 0.69 29.01
N ILE A 385 -34.88 1.42 29.72
CA ILE A 385 -34.26 2.66 29.22
C ILE A 385 -33.05 2.37 28.30
N GLY A 386 -32.48 1.16 28.38
CA GLY A 386 -31.36 0.74 27.54
C GLY A 386 -31.71 0.36 26.09
N SER A 387 -33.00 0.24 25.73
CA SER A 387 -33.41 -0.21 24.38
C SER A 387 -33.80 0.92 23.41
N THR A 388 -33.88 2.16 23.88
CA THR A 388 -34.52 3.26 23.11
C THR A 388 -33.57 4.35 22.62
N MET A 389 -32.25 4.19 22.75
CA MET A 389 -31.26 5.20 22.28
C MET A 389 -30.22 4.69 21.27
N GLU A 390 -30.43 3.52 20.67
CA GLU A 390 -29.51 2.93 19.67
C GLU A 390 -30.13 2.87 18.26
N GLN A 391 -30.91 3.90 17.90
CA GLN A 391 -31.53 4.05 16.56
C GLN A 391 -31.28 5.42 15.89
N VAL A 392 -30.32 6.22 16.36
CA VAL A 392 -30.10 7.61 15.83
C VAL A 392 -28.65 7.86 15.40
N SER A 393 -27.88 6.85 15.03
CA SER A 393 -26.52 7.11 14.50
C SER A 393 -25.97 5.99 13.62
N ASP A 394 -26.71 5.63 12.59
CA ASP A 394 -26.14 5.04 11.36
C ASP A 394 -26.21 6.07 10.23
#